data_AF-A0A964G1E2-F1
#
_entry.id   AF-A0A964G1E2-F1
#
_cell.length_a   1.000
_cell.length_b   1.000
_cell.length_c   1.000
_cell.angle_alpha   90.00
_cell.angle_beta   90.00
_cell.angle_gamma   90.00
#
_symmetry.space_group_name_H-M   'P 1'
#
loop_
_entity.id
_entity.type
_entity.pdbx_description
1 polymer ?
#
loop_
_entity_poly.entity_id
_entity_poly.type
_entity_poly.pdbx_seq_one_letter_code
_entity_poly.pdbx_strand_id
1 'polypeptide(L)'
;MIIVTVIPGIEGELDLETGCINWQGSKFGNGYGRKWIDGKTVLVHRLVLESKIAGFLDSSYFACHTCDNPGCINPEHLLAGSAAENTGQMMGRYRKTPRRKSIAGLDKLSIAQLREIQTKYLSGKVKNHLAKEYGVQHETITKIVQTNIPDNFTTVSPRFLGEIQDNGCIIFQGAKDGSGYGRYFKNGKLKSVTRAVLAEKLGCEVPTYMDACHTCDTPSCINPEHLWAGTRTQNLLDASQKGRTQGKSHPLSNAKLDWEKVREIRQKLAAGERMKDVAEAYGVTPSTIHTIKYHLTWKEEGEEVPIPRRGGYIDRKLTFAQAQDVRERIKAGESIAKIALEFAVSTSVIYDIKNNVTYKGV
;
A
#
# COMPACT_ATOMS: atom_id res chain seq x y z
N MET A 1 -22.98 14.39 -5.14
CA MET A 1 -22.32 15.58 -4.59
C MET A 1 -23.11 16.02 -3.37
N ILE A 2 -22.56 15.88 -2.17
CA ILE A 2 -23.21 16.31 -0.92
C ILE A 2 -22.60 17.68 -0.58
N ILE A 3 -23.39 18.74 -0.70
CA ILE A 3 -22.98 20.08 -0.28
C ILE A 3 -23.33 20.26 1.19
N VAL A 4 -22.35 20.71 1.97
CA VAL A 4 -22.50 20.96 3.40
C VAL A 4 -22.21 22.43 3.66
N THR A 5 -23.20 23.11 4.23
CA THR A 5 -23.04 24.46 4.76
C THR A 5 -22.32 24.36 6.11
N VAL A 6 -21.15 24.98 6.21
CA VAL A 6 -20.31 24.91 7.40
C VAL A 6 -20.62 26.06 8.36
N ILE A 7 -20.76 27.26 7.81
CA ILE A 7 -21.27 28.46 8.48
C ILE A 7 -22.08 29.26 7.44
N PRO A 8 -22.97 30.20 7.84
CA PRO A 8 -23.78 30.96 6.89
C PRO A 8 -22.95 31.57 5.75
N GLY A 9 -23.30 31.22 4.51
CA GLY A 9 -22.61 31.70 3.31
C GLY A 9 -21.24 31.08 3.02
N ILE A 10 -20.85 30.00 3.72
CA ILE A 10 -19.66 29.20 3.46
C ILE A 10 -20.06 27.73 3.35
N GLU A 11 -19.97 27.20 2.13
CA GLU A 11 -20.38 25.84 1.79
C GLU A 11 -19.26 25.13 1.05
N GLY A 12 -19.23 23.81 1.16
CA GLY A 12 -18.28 22.98 0.44
C GLY A 12 -18.84 21.60 0.15
N GLU A 13 -18.12 20.89 -0.70
CA GLU A 13 -18.46 19.52 -1.07
C GLU A 13 -17.86 18.55 -0.07
N LEU A 14 -18.69 17.69 0.53
CA LEU A 14 -18.25 16.63 1.42
C LEU A 14 -17.64 15.48 0.61
N ASP A 15 -16.36 15.24 0.88
CA ASP A 15 -15.65 14.02 0.50
C ASP A 15 -15.88 12.95 1.57
N LEU A 16 -16.60 11.89 1.22
CA LEU A 16 -16.95 10.79 2.13
C LEU A 16 -15.75 9.88 2.50
N GLU A 17 -14.67 9.90 1.72
CA GLU A 17 -13.47 9.11 2.01
C GLU A 17 -12.58 9.81 3.04
N THR A 18 -12.40 11.13 2.87
CA THR A 18 -11.50 11.91 3.73
C THR A 18 -12.20 12.67 4.85
N GLY A 19 -13.53 12.76 4.82
CA GLY A 19 -14.33 13.62 5.70
C GLY A 19 -14.07 15.12 5.46
N CYS A 20 -13.31 15.50 4.43
CA CYS A 20 -13.07 16.90 4.12
C CYS A 20 -14.33 17.54 3.53
N ILE A 21 -14.62 18.77 3.96
CA ILE A 21 -15.59 19.63 3.28
C ILE A 21 -14.76 20.57 2.42
N ASN A 22 -14.72 20.33 1.11
CA ASN A 22 -13.85 21.04 0.18
C ASN A 22 -14.50 22.33 -0.29
N TRP A 23 -13.83 23.47 -0.07
CA TRP A 23 -14.25 24.77 -0.57
C TRP A 23 -14.37 24.77 -2.09
N GLN A 24 -15.50 25.23 -2.61
CA GLN A 24 -15.79 25.28 -4.04
C GLN A 24 -15.60 26.67 -4.65
N GLY A 25 -15.40 27.70 -3.83
CA GLY A 25 -15.12 29.06 -4.31
C GLY A 25 -13.66 29.30 -4.67
N SER A 26 -13.32 30.58 -4.85
CA SER A 26 -11.97 31.03 -5.21
C SER A 26 -10.90 30.53 -4.25
N LYS A 27 -9.75 30.13 -4.80
CA LYS A 27 -8.56 29.67 -4.05
C LYS A 27 -7.34 30.49 -4.44
N PHE A 28 -6.36 30.56 -3.54
CA PHE A 28 -5.00 31.00 -3.88
C PHE A 28 -4.25 29.90 -4.64
N GLY A 29 -3.12 30.24 -5.29
CA GLY A 29 -2.30 29.28 -6.04
C GLY A 29 -1.69 28.16 -5.17
N ASN A 30 -1.65 28.33 -3.85
CA ASN A 30 -1.23 27.33 -2.87
C ASN A 30 -2.42 26.46 -2.36
N GLY A 31 -3.61 26.61 -2.93
CA GLY A 31 -4.78 25.76 -2.65
C GLY A 31 -5.71 26.25 -1.53
N TYR A 32 -5.33 27.28 -0.78
CA TYR A 32 -6.18 27.81 0.30
C TYR A 32 -7.40 28.56 -0.24
N GLY A 33 -8.58 28.26 0.31
CA GLY A 33 -9.81 28.96 0.01
C GLY A 33 -9.77 30.42 0.44
N ARG A 34 -10.25 31.32 -0.43
CA ARG A 34 -10.33 32.76 -0.19
C ARG A 34 -11.71 33.32 -0.52
N LYS A 35 -12.14 34.34 0.22
CA LYS A 35 -13.38 35.08 -0.02
C LYS A 35 -13.12 36.57 0.17
N TRP A 36 -13.87 37.41 -0.54
CA TRP A 36 -13.84 38.86 -0.37
C TRP A 36 -14.93 39.28 0.62
N ILE A 37 -14.56 39.93 1.72
CA ILE A 37 -15.47 40.42 2.77
C ILE A 37 -14.99 41.81 3.20
N ASP A 38 -15.90 42.80 3.24
CA ASP A 38 -15.66 44.17 3.71
C ASP A 38 -14.37 44.82 3.17
N GLY A 39 -14.16 44.71 1.86
CA GLY A 39 -13.03 45.32 1.17
C GLY A 39 -11.69 44.59 1.34
N LYS A 40 -11.68 43.40 1.96
CA LYS A 40 -10.47 42.61 2.18
C LYS A 40 -10.64 41.15 1.72
N THR A 41 -9.55 40.54 1.30
CA THR A 41 -9.51 39.10 1.03
C THR A 41 -9.20 38.36 2.33
N VAL A 42 -10.04 37.39 2.69
CA VAL A 42 -9.94 36.59 3.91
C VAL A 42 -9.81 35.11 3.58
N LEU A 43 -9.08 34.37 4.43
CA LEU A 43 -8.93 32.92 4.33
C LEU A 43 -10.17 32.22 4.87
N VAL A 44 -10.78 31.38 4.04
CA VAL A 44 -12.09 30.79 4.37
C VAL A 44 -12.00 29.83 5.56
N HIS A 45 -10.94 29.03 5.64
CA HIS A 45 -10.74 28.11 6.77
C HIS A 45 -10.49 28.85 8.10
N ARG A 46 -9.90 30.05 8.06
CA ARG A 46 -9.73 30.88 9.27
C ARG A 46 -11.07 31.39 9.78
N LEU A 47 -11.94 31.87 8.89
CA LEU A 47 -13.30 32.29 9.25
C LEU A 47 -14.11 31.15 9.87
N VAL A 48 -13.98 29.94 9.31
CA VAL A 48 -14.66 28.76 9.85
C VAL A 48 -14.16 28.44 11.26
N LEU A 49 -12.85 28.51 11.50
CA LEU A 49 -12.30 28.28 12.84
C LEU A 49 -12.73 29.36 13.84
N GLU A 50 -12.65 30.64 13.46
CA GLU A 50 -13.11 31.77 14.28
C GLU A 50 -14.59 31.62 14.66
N SER A 51 -15.42 31.17 13.73
CA SER A 51 -16.82 30.85 14.00
C SER A 51 -16.99 29.62 14.90
N LYS A 52 -16.15 28.59 14.76
CA LYS A 52 -16.19 27.37 15.61
C LYS A 52 -15.89 27.72 17.07
N ILE A 53 -14.91 28.58 17.32
CA ILE A 53 -14.49 28.96 18.67
C ILE A 53 -15.29 30.16 19.24
N ALA A 54 -16.26 30.67 18.48
CA ALA A 54 -17.08 31.84 18.83
C ALA A 54 -16.25 33.04 19.32
N GLY A 55 -15.12 33.30 18.65
CA GLY A 55 -14.14 34.28 19.14
C GLY A 55 -13.20 34.80 18.06
N PHE A 56 -12.47 35.85 18.42
CA PHE A 56 -11.44 36.44 17.57
C PHE A 56 -10.15 35.62 17.71
N LEU A 57 -9.69 35.04 16.61
CA LEU A 57 -8.37 34.42 16.57
C LEU A 57 -7.36 35.57 16.45
N ASP A 58 -6.56 35.77 17.50
CA ASP A 58 -5.55 36.82 17.48
C ASP A 58 -4.58 36.66 16.29
N SER A 59 -3.99 37.76 15.83
CA SER A 59 -3.07 37.77 14.69
C SER A 59 -1.86 36.84 14.87
N SER A 60 -1.48 36.52 16.10
CA SER A 60 -0.41 35.57 16.44
C SER A 60 -0.79 34.08 16.30
N TYR A 61 -2.07 33.78 16.08
CA TYR A 61 -2.59 32.41 15.92
C TYR A 61 -3.04 32.10 14.49
N PHE A 62 -2.76 30.86 14.07
CA PHE A 62 -3.06 30.31 12.77
C PHE A 62 -4.16 29.26 12.86
N ALA A 63 -5.03 29.24 11.85
CA ALA A 63 -5.97 28.15 11.64
C ALA A 63 -5.23 27.00 10.92
N CYS A 64 -4.87 25.97 11.68
CA CYS A 64 -4.06 24.86 11.20
C CYS A 64 -4.94 23.69 10.80
N HIS A 65 -4.65 23.09 9.64
CA HIS A 65 -5.33 21.88 9.18
C HIS A 65 -4.72 20.64 9.82
N THR A 66 -5.56 19.76 10.35
CA THR A 66 -5.13 18.40 10.77
C THR A 66 -5.12 17.40 9.61
N CYS A 67 -5.76 17.75 8.48
CA CYS A 67 -5.96 16.90 7.30
C CYS A 67 -4.96 17.17 6.15
N ASP A 68 -4.04 18.14 6.31
CA ASP A 68 -3.08 18.58 5.29
C ASP A 68 -3.71 18.94 3.91
N ASN A 69 -4.99 19.32 3.89
CA ASN A 69 -5.71 19.76 2.70
C ASN A 69 -6.06 21.25 2.81
N PRO A 70 -5.32 22.15 2.13
CA PRO A 70 -5.51 23.60 2.27
C PRO A 70 -6.87 24.10 1.78
N GLY A 71 -7.55 23.33 0.92
CA GLY A 71 -8.89 23.64 0.43
C GLY A 71 -10.02 23.18 1.38
N CYS A 72 -9.71 22.48 2.46
CA CYS A 72 -10.69 21.96 3.41
C CYS A 72 -11.20 23.07 4.34
N ILE A 73 -12.51 23.09 4.54
CA ILE A 73 -13.23 23.99 5.43
C ILE A 73 -14.02 23.23 6.49
N ASN A 74 -13.73 21.94 6.72
CA ASN A 74 -14.38 21.19 7.80
C ASN A 74 -13.93 21.73 9.18
N PRO A 75 -14.82 22.22 10.06
CA PRO A 75 -14.47 22.72 11.38
C PRO A 75 -13.73 21.69 12.25
N GLU A 76 -14.03 20.40 12.09
CA GLU A 76 -13.37 19.32 12.84
C GLU A 76 -11.93 19.05 12.38
N HIS A 77 -11.55 19.58 11.21
CA HIS A 77 -10.18 19.49 10.69
C HIS A 77 -9.36 20.76 10.95
N LEU A 78 -9.88 21.69 11.74
CA LEU A 78 -9.26 22.99 12.02
C LEU A 78 -9.00 23.16 13.51
N LEU A 79 -7.78 23.58 13.84
CA LEU A 79 -7.34 23.88 15.19
C LEU A 79 -6.62 25.23 15.23
N ALA A 80 -6.76 25.95 16.34
CA ALA A 80 -5.97 27.14 16.61
C ALA A 80 -4.57 26.72 17.04
N GLY A 81 -3.52 27.25 16.41
CA GLY A 81 -2.14 26.98 16.79
C GLY A 81 -1.26 28.21 16.64
N SER A 82 -0.26 28.36 17.51
CA SER A 82 0.75 29.43 17.39
C SER A 82 1.68 29.18 16.20
N ALA A 83 2.37 30.23 15.73
CA ALA A 83 3.41 30.07 14.71
C ALA A 83 4.46 29.02 15.10
N ALA A 84 4.80 28.94 16.39
CA ALA A 84 5.78 28.00 16.94
C ALA A 84 5.25 26.55 16.98
N GLU A 85 3.98 26.33 17.30
CA GLU A 85 3.35 25.00 17.27
C GLU A 85 3.08 24.53 15.83
N ASN A 86 2.67 25.44 14.94
CA ASN A 86 2.54 25.18 13.52
C ASN A 86 3.91 24.82 12.90
N THR A 87 4.95 25.61 13.19
CA THR A 87 6.32 25.34 12.76
C THR A 87 6.91 24.11 13.45
N GLY A 88 6.54 23.81 14.70
CA GLY A 88 6.96 22.62 15.44
C GLY A 88 6.38 21.31 14.90
N GLN A 89 5.09 21.32 14.53
CA GLN A 89 4.46 20.23 13.76
C GLN A 89 5.05 20.14 12.34
N MET A 90 5.42 21.28 11.74
CA MET A 90 6.14 21.32 10.46
C MET A 90 7.57 20.79 10.60
N MET A 91 8.31 21.06 11.68
CA MET A 91 9.68 20.57 11.90
C MET A 91 9.74 19.08 12.27
N GLY A 92 8.69 18.54 12.91
CA GLY A 92 8.52 17.09 13.08
C GLY A 92 8.25 16.35 11.77
N ARG A 93 7.66 17.04 10.78
CA ARG A 93 7.32 16.51 9.45
C ARG A 93 8.31 16.92 8.34
N TYR A 94 9.25 17.82 8.62
CA TYR A 94 10.13 18.46 7.64
C TYR A 94 11.59 18.50 8.12
N ARG A 95 12.18 17.34 8.49
CA ARG A 95 13.63 17.21 8.34
C ARG A 95 13.93 17.15 6.85
N LYS A 96 14.48 18.28 6.35
CA LYS A 96 15.15 18.50 5.05
C LYS A 96 14.80 17.46 3.99
N THR A 97 14.02 17.86 2.99
CA THR A 97 14.20 17.29 1.64
C THR A 97 15.71 17.24 1.38
N PRO A 98 16.33 16.05 1.21
CA PRO A 98 17.70 16.03 0.76
C PRO A 98 17.67 16.72 -0.59
N ARG A 99 18.54 17.73 -0.75
CA ARG A 99 18.83 18.33 -2.05
C ARG A 99 18.95 17.17 -3.04
N ARG A 100 18.17 17.21 -4.12
CA ARG A 100 18.39 16.33 -5.28
C ARG A 100 19.88 16.38 -5.55
N LYS A 101 20.62 15.27 -5.35
CA LYS A 101 22.01 15.17 -5.78
C LYS A 101 22.01 14.97 -7.30
N SER A 102 21.58 15.98 -8.06
CA SER A 102 21.95 16.10 -9.47
C SER A 102 23.38 16.64 -9.53
N ILE A 103 24.15 16.24 -10.54
CA ILE A 103 25.43 16.90 -10.83
C ILE A 103 25.07 18.34 -11.19
N ALA A 104 25.59 19.30 -10.43
CA ALA A 104 25.24 20.71 -10.58
C ALA A 104 25.39 21.16 -12.05
N GLY A 105 24.28 21.58 -12.66
CA GLY A 105 24.26 22.05 -14.05
C GLY A 105 23.88 21.00 -15.10
N LEU A 106 23.55 19.76 -14.72
CA LEU A 106 23.11 18.68 -15.63
C LEU A 106 21.72 18.12 -15.29
N ASP A 107 20.93 18.85 -14.51
CA ASP A 107 19.67 18.40 -13.88
C ASP A 107 18.56 17.97 -14.86
N LYS A 108 18.73 18.29 -16.15
CA LYS A 108 17.78 17.94 -17.23
C LYS A 108 17.93 16.51 -17.74
N LEU A 109 19.07 15.85 -17.48
CA LEU A 109 19.39 14.52 -18.00
C LEU A 109 19.58 13.53 -16.84
N SER A 110 19.12 12.30 -17.03
CA SER A 110 19.35 11.20 -16.07
C SER A 110 20.80 10.73 -16.14
N ILE A 111 21.33 10.12 -15.06
CA ILE A 111 22.69 9.57 -15.07
C ILE A 111 22.86 8.53 -16.20
N ALA A 112 21.81 7.76 -16.49
CA ALA A 112 21.80 6.83 -17.62
C ALA A 112 21.94 7.56 -18.97
N GLN A 113 21.23 8.68 -19.17
CA GLN A 113 21.37 9.50 -20.37
C GLN A 113 22.76 10.16 -20.46
N LEU A 114 23.32 10.61 -19.33
CA LEU A 114 24.67 11.17 -19.30
C LEU A 114 25.72 10.13 -19.76
N ARG A 115 25.59 8.88 -19.30
CA ARG A 115 26.43 7.76 -19.74
C ARG A 115 26.20 7.39 -21.19
N GLU A 116 24.94 7.31 -21.62
CA GLU A 116 24.61 7.00 -23.02
C GLU A 116 25.20 8.06 -23.98
N ILE A 117 25.18 9.34 -23.58
CA ILE A 117 25.85 10.43 -24.30
C ILE A 117 27.37 10.22 -24.34
N GLN A 118 28.01 9.84 -23.21
CA GLN A 118 29.45 9.54 -23.18
C GLN A 118 29.79 8.35 -24.08
N THR A 119 29.04 7.24 -24.00
CA THR A 119 29.24 6.05 -24.83
C THR A 119 29.05 6.37 -26.31
N LYS A 120 27.97 7.06 -26.69
CA LYS A 120 27.73 7.46 -28.09
C LYS A 120 28.81 8.42 -28.60
N TYR A 121 29.31 9.32 -27.76
CA TYR A 121 30.42 10.20 -28.12
C TYR A 121 31.72 9.41 -28.35
N LEU A 122 32.07 8.50 -27.43
CA LEU A 122 33.23 7.61 -27.57
C LEU A 122 33.14 6.68 -28.78
N SER A 123 31.92 6.27 -29.16
CA SER A 123 31.66 5.50 -30.38
C SER A 123 31.69 6.35 -31.66
N GLY A 124 32.10 7.63 -31.59
CA GLY A 124 32.32 8.50 -32.74
C GLY A 124 31.14 9.41 -33.11
N LYS A 125 30.04 9.46 -32.34
CA LYS A 125 28.98 10.45 -32.62
C LYS A 125 29.46 11.86 -32.30
N VAL A 126 29.19 12.78 -33.23
CA VAL A 126 29.56 14.19 -33.08
C VAL A 126 28.64 14.93 -32.09
N LYS A 127 29.22 15.89 -31.35
CA LYS A 127 28.53 16.63 -30.27
C LYS A 127 27.24 17.31 -30.70
N ASN A 128 27.20 17.90 -31.90
CA ASN A 128 26.01 18.58 -32.44
C ASN A 128 24.83 17.61 -32.63
N HIS A 129 25.11 16.37 -33.02
CA HIS A 129 24.07 15.35 -33.18
C HIS A 129 23.52 14.93 -31.81
N LEU A 130 24.40 14.73 -30.82
CA LEU A 130 24.01 14.40 -29.46
C LEU A 130 23.22 15.53 -28.79
N ALA A 131 23.63 16.79 -28.99
CA ALA A 131 22.91 17.96 -28.49
C ALA A 131 21.46 17.98 -29.00
N LYS A 132 21.28 17.74 -30.30
CA LYS A 132 19.95 17.66 -30.94
C LYS A 132 19.14 16.45 -30.46
N GLU A 133 19.77 15.27 -30.38
CA GLU A 133 19.15 14.00 -29.97
C GLU A 133 18.59 14.07 -28.54
N TYR A 134 19.30 14.74 -27.63
CA TYR A 134 18.93 14.84 -26.21
C TYR A 134 18.28 16.18 -25.83
N GLY A 135 18.05 17.09 -26.79
CA GLY A 135 17.41 18.38 -26.55
C GLY A 135 18.21 19.31 -25.61
N VAL A 136 19.54 19.28 -25.70
CA VAL A 136 20.45 20.10 -24.87
C VAL A 136 21.39 20.94 -25.73
N GLN A 137 21.99 21.97 -25.13
CA GLN A 137 22.96 22.82 -25.82
C GLN A 137 24.30 22.09 -26.03
N HIS A 138 25.06 22.48 -27.06
CA HIS A 138 26.36 21.90 -27.37
C HIS A 138 27.36 21.97 -26.18
N GLU A 139 27.36 23.07 -25.40
CA GLU A 139 28.20 23.15 -24.19
C GLU A 139 27.80 22.12 -23.13
N THR A 140 26.52 21.72 -23.10
CA THR A 140 26.04 20.69 -22.18
C THR A 140 26.70 19.36 -22.51
N ILE A 141 26.75 18.97 -23.79
CA ILE A 141 27.44 17.75 -24.23
C ILE A 141 28.93 17.81 -23.87
N THR A 142 29.59 18.95 -24.06
CA THR A 142 31.01 19.11 -23.71
C THR A 142 31.24 18.92 -22.21
N LYS A 143 30.41 19.50 -21.35
CA LYS A 143 30.48 19.28 -19.89
C LYS A 143 30.27 17.80 -19.53
N ILE A 144 29.31 17.13 -20.16
CA ILE A 144 29.00 15.72 -19.89
C ILE A 144 30.20 14.83 -20.21
N VAL A 145 30.82 15.01 -21.37
CA VAL A 145 32.00 14.23 -21.79
C VAL A 145 33.20 14.43 -20.85
N GLN A 146 33.31 15.60 -20.20
CA GLN A 146 34.41 15.94 -19.29
C GLN A 146 34.11 15.61 -17.82
N THR A 147 32.88 15.23 -17.48
CA THR A 147 32.45 14.96 -16.10
C THR A 147 32.78 13.52 -15.72
N ASN A 148 33.44 13.33 -14.57
CA ASN A 148 33.59 12.01 -13.97
C ASN A 148 32.26 11.59 -13.33
N ILE A 149 31.56 10.63 -13.95
CA ILE A 149 30.26 10.12 -13.50
C ILE A 149 30.53 8.78 -12.81
N PRO A 150 30.28 8.62 -11.51
CA PRO A 150 30.58 7.37 -10.82
C PRO A 150 29.81 6.19 -11.44
N ASP A 151 30.50 5.06 -11.68
CA ASP A 151 29.97 3.88 -12.39
C ASP A 151 28.86 3.14 -11.64
N ASN A 152 28.73 3.38 -10.35
CA ASN A 152 27.74 2.75 -9.49
C ASN A 152 26.44 3.54 -9.33
N PHE A 153 26.10 4.53 -10.16
CA PHE A 153 24.79 5.23 -10.07
C PHE A 153 23.90 5.04 -11.30
N THR A 154 22.60 4.94 -11.09
CA THR A 154 21.62 4.87 -12.18
C THR A 154 20.38 5.68 -11.86
N THR A 155 19.51 5.85 -12.85
CA THR A 155 18.21 6.48 -12.68
C THR A 155 17.12 5.47 -12.98
N VAL A 156 16.24 5.24 -12.01
CA VAL A 156 15.06 4.37 -12.14
C VAL A 156 13.86 5.23 -12.50
N SER A 157 13.03 4.80 -13.45
CA SER A 157 11.78 5.53 -13.79
C SER A 157 10.87 5.64 -12.54
N PRO A 158 10.20 6.78 -12.29
CA PRO A 158 10.05 7.99 -13.11
C PRO A 158 11.11 9.09 -12.90
N ARG A 159 12.39 8.73 -12.68
CA ARG A 159 13.58 9.60 -12.48
C ARG A 159 14.10 9.67 -11.04
N PHE A 160 14.13 8.53 -10.36
CA PHE A 160 14.77 8.39 -9.06
C PHE A 160 16.24 8.01 -9.20
N LEU A 161 17.11 8.79 -8.59
CA LEU A 161 18.52 8.49 -8.50
C LEU A 161 18.77 7.38 -7.49
N GLY A 162 19.51 6.35 -7.90
CA GLY A 162 19.94 5.29 -7.03
C GLY A 162 21.39 4.85 -7.27
N GLU A 163 21.98 4.29 -6.25
CA GLU A 163 23.33 3.73 -6.25
C GLU A 163 23.25 2.21 -6.32
N ILE A 164 23.85 1.62 -7.36
CA ILE A 164 23.99 0.20 -7.58
C ILE A 164 24.95 -0.38 -6.53
N GLN A 165 24.52 -1.45 -5.88
CA GLN A 165 25.32 -2.24 -4.94
C GLN A 165 25.66 -3.58 -5.57
N ASP A 166 26.69 -4.26 -5.06
CA ASP A 166 27.15 -5.56 -5.57
C ASP A 166 26.07 -6.65 -5.50
N ASN A 167 25.13 -6.54 -4.55
CA ASN A 167 23.99 -7.45 -4.42
C ASN A 167 22.81 -7.14 -5.37
N GLY A 168 23.02 -6.27 -6.37
CA GLY A 168 22.00 -5.86 -7.34
C GLY A 168 20.95 -4.89 -6.80
N CYS A 169 21.02 -4.46 -5.54
CA CYS A 169 20.15 -3.40 -5.04
C CYS A 169 20.49 -2.06 -5.69
N ILE A 170 19.47 -1.25 -5.95
CA ILE A 170 19.63 0.15 -6.36
C ILE A 170 19.16 1.01 -5.20
N ILE A 171 20.08 1.56 -4.41
CA ILE A 171 19.78 2.30 -3.17
C ILE A 171 19.40 3.73 -3.48
N PHE A 172 18.17 4.11 -3.14
CA PHE A 172 17.66 5.45 -3.34
C PHE A 172 18.49 6.50 -2.60
N GLN A 173 18.82 7.58 -3.31
CA GLN A 173 19.67 8.67 -2.83
C GLN A 173 18.88 9.92 -2.40
N GLY A 174 17.55 9.88 -2.48
CA GLY A 174 16.66 10.97 -2.05
C GLY A 174 16.15 10.82 -0.62
N ALA A 175 15.01 11.46 -0.32
CA ALA A 175 14.44 11.52 1.03
C ALA A 175 14.03 10.13 1.50
N LYS A 176 14.34 9.78 2.75
CA LYS A 176 13.89 8.55 3.38
C LYS A 176 13.09 8.90 4.63
N ASP A 177 12.07 8.10 4.96
CA ASP A 177 11.39 8.23 6.25
C ASP A 177 12.20 7.58 7.38
N GLY A 178 11.68 7.65 8.61
CA GLY A 178 12.33 7.08 9.80
C GLY A 178 12.51 5.55 9.73
N SER A 179 11.78 4.87 8.83
CA SER A 179 11.90 3.43 8.59
C SER A 179 12.80 3.11 7.39
N GLY A 180 13.43 4.11 6.77
CA GLY A 180 14.36 3.96 5.66
C GLY A 180 13.71 3.90 4.27
N TYR A 181 12.38 4.01 4.16
CA TYR A 181 11.70 3.96 2.86
C TYR A 181 11.83 5.27 2.10
N GLY A 182 12.10 5.17 0.79
CA GLY A 182 12.18 6.33 -0.09
C GLY A 182 10.85 7.10 -0.18
N ARG A 183 10.92 8.42 -0.03
CA ARG A 183 9.81 9.36 -0.15
C ARG A 183 10.11 10.44 -1.18
N TYR A 184 9.07 10.89 -1.89
CA TYR A 184 9.16 12.01 -2.82
C TYR A 184 7.87 12.82 -2.86
N PHE A 185 7.95 14.09 -3.25
CA PHE A 185 6.77 14.93 -3.43
C PHE A 185 6.25 14.84 -4.87
N LYS A 186 4.93 14.60 -5.00
CA LYS A 186 4.19 14.69 -6.26
C LYS A 186 2.85 15.36 -5.99
N ASN A 187 2.53 16.42 -6.73
CA ASN A 187 1.27 17.18 -6.59
C ASN A 187 0.99 17.63 -5.14
N GLY A 188 2.01 18.17 -4.47
CA GLY A 188 1.90 18.65 -3.08
C GLY A 188 1.80 17.56 -2.01
N LYS A 189 1.76 16.27 -2.38
CA LYS A 189 1.65 15.15 -1.43
C LYS A 189 2.96 14.37 -1.35
N LEU A 190 3.30 13.94 -0.14
CA LEU A 190 4.39 12.99 0.09
C LEU A 190 3.94 11.59 -0.36
N LYS A 191 4.69 10.99 -1.28
CA LYS A 191 4.39 9.69 -1.89
C LYS A 191 5.55 8.71 -1.69
N SER A 192 5.23 7.42 -1.75
CA SER A 192 6.22 6.34 -1.69
C SER A 192 6.95 6.21 -3.02
N VAL A 193 8.29 6.19 -2.96
CA VAL A 193 9.15 5.99 -4.13
C VAL A 193 8.98 4.57 -4.67
N THR A 194 8.95 3.56 -3.80
CA THR A 194 8.83 2.16 -4.21
C THR A 194 7.49 1.86 -4.88
N ARG A 195 6.39 2.45 -4.39
CA ARG A 195 5.10 2.36 -5.11
C ARG A 195 5.13 3.02 -6.48
N ALA A 196 5.83 4.14 -6.62
CA ALA A 196 5.92 4.84 -7.90
C ALA A 196 6.74 4.03 -8.92
N VAL A 197 7.86 3.43 -8.47
CA VAL A 197 8.65 2.53 -9.31
C VAL A 197 7.85 1.28 -9.72
N LEU A 198 7.13 0.68 -8.76
CA LEU A 198 6.30 -0.49 -9.05
C LEU A 198 5.13 -0.16 -9.99
N ALA A 199 4.49 0.99 -9.82
CA ALA A 199 3.42 1.45 -10.71
C ALA A 199 3.92 1.61 -12.16
N GLU A 200 5.12 2.18 -12.32
CA GLU A 200 5.75 2.29 -13.63
C GLU A 200 6.07 0.92 -14.23
N LYS A 201 6.64 0.00 -13.44
CA LYS A 201 6.93 -1.37 -13.86
C LYS A 201 5.69 -2.09 -14.37
N LEU A 202 4.55 -1.90 -13.69
CA LEU A 202 3.28 -2.54 -14.02
C LEU A 202 2.50 -1.79 -15.12
N GLY A 203 2.91 -0.58 -15.48
CA GLY A 203 2.18 0.30 -16.39
C GLY A 203 0.82 0.76 -15.85
N CYS A 204 0.56 0.61 -14.55
CA CYS A 204 -0.71 0.95 -13.92
C CYS A 204 -0.52 1.39 -12.47
N GLU A 205 -1.50 2.11 -11.90
CA GLU A 205 -1.44 2.46 -10.49
C GLU A 205 -1.56 1.21 -9.61
N VAL A 206 -0.64 1.09 -8.65
CA VAL A 206 -0.76 0.05 -7.62
C VAL A 206 -2.03 0.35 -6.79
N PRO A 207 -2.95 -0.61 -6.61
CA PRO A 207 -4.14 -0.42 -5.79
C PRO A 207 -3.78 -0.11 -4.32
N THR A 208 -4.61 0.67 -3.62
CA THR A 208 -4.35 1.11 -2.24
C THR A 208 -4.27 -0.04 -1.22
N TYR A 209 -4.94 -1.16 -1.51
CA TYR A 209 -4.93 -2.37 -0.68
C TYR A 209 -3.73 -3.30 -0.93
N MET A 210 -2.90 -3.01 -1.94
CA MET A 210 -1.65 -3.72 -2.20
C MET A 210 -0.47 -2.90 -1.68
N ASP A 211 0.58 -3.54 -1.23
CA ASP A 211 1.88 -2.96 -0.88
C ASP A 211 2.90 -3.21 -2.00
N ALA A 212 3.90 -2.32 -2.08
CA ALA A 212 5.11 -2.58 -2.87
C ALA A 212 6.11 -3.32 -1.97
N CYS A 213 6.19 -4.63 -2.14
CA CYS A 213 6.99 -5.51 -1.31
C CYS A 213 8.38 -5.70 -1.92
N HIS A 214 9.39 -5.87 -1.05
CA HIS A 214 10.77 -6.11 -1.47
C HIS A 214 11.11 -7.60 -1.43
N THR A 215 11.82 -8.11 -2.44
CA THR A 215 12.48 -9.42 -2.35
C THR A 215 13.81 -9.34 -1.59
N CYS A 216 14.50 -8.20 -1.69
CA CYS A 216 15.83 -7.92 -1.11
C CYS A 216 15.82 -7.30 0.29
N ASP A 217 14.63 -7.07 0.86
CA ASP A 217 14.44 -6.59 2.23
C ASP A 217 15.10 -5.26 2.61
N THR A 218 15.51 -4.49 1.61
CA THR A 218 16.19 -3.20 1.79
C THR A 218 15.19 -2.07 1.53
N PRO A 219 14.70 -1.34 2.56
CA PRO A 219 13.61 -0.36 2.41
C PRO A 219 13.90 0.76 1.40
N SER A 220 15.16 1.16 1.28
CA SER A 220 15.59 2.18 0.31
C SER A 220 15.89 1.63 -1.08
N CYS A 221 15.78 0.33 -1.32
CA CYS A 221 15.98 -0.24 -2.64
C CYS A 221 14.84 0.13 -3.58
N ILE A 222 15.20 0.62 -4.76
CA ILE A 222 14.32 1.04 -5.84
C ILE A 222 14.55 0.24 -7.12
N ASN A 223 15.25 -0.89 -7.05
CA ASN A 223 15.38 -1.78 -8.20
C ASN A 223 13.99 -2.35 -8.56
N PRO A 224 13.43 -2.09 -9.76
CA PRO A 224 12.14 -2.63 -10.17
C PRO A 224 12.07 -4.16 -10.09
N GLU A 225 13.18 -4.87 -10.32
CA GLU A 225 13.24 -6.34 -10.24
C GLU A 225 13.18 -6.86 -8.80
N HIS A 226 13.44 -6.00 -7.82
CA HIS A 226 13.30 -6.34 -6.40
C HIS A 226 11.94 -5.94 -5.82
N LEU A 227 11.01 -5.43 -6.64
CA LEU A 227 9.69 -4.97 -6.23
C LEU A 227 8.58 -5.82 -6.85
N TRP A 228 7.59 -6.16 -6.02
CA TRP A 228 6.38 -6.87 -6.44
C TRP A 228 5.14 -6.34 -5.69
N ALA A 229 3.96 -6.49 -6.29
CA ALA A 229 2.69 -6.10 -5.69
C ALA A 229 2.16 -7.23 -4.80
N GLY A 230 2.09 -6.99 -3.50
CA GLY A 230 1.60 -7.98 -2.53
C GLY A 230 0.49 -7.44 -1.66
N THR A 231 -0.38 -8.29 -1.15
CA THR A 231 -1.30 -7.89 -0.07
C THR A 231 -0.52 -7.62 1.21
N ARG A 232 -1.09 -6.81 2.11
CA ARG A 232 -0.52 -6.59 3.46
C ARG A 232 -0.24 -7.92 4.18
N THR A 233 -1.11 -8.91 4.03
CA THR A 233 -0.95 -10.24 4.60
C THR A 233 0.28 -10.94 4.02
N GLN A 234 0.47 -10.93 2.70
CA GLN A 234 1.64 -11.54 2.07
C GLN A 234 2.95 -10.84 2.46
N ASN A 235 2.93 -9.50 2.58
CA ASN A 235 4.09 -8.73 3.03
C ASN A 235 4.49 -9.07 4.48
N LEU A 236 3.49 -9.22 5.36
CA LEU A 236 3.72 -9.62 6.76
C LEU A 236 4.21 -11.07 6.87
N LEU A 237 3.70 -11.98 6.03
CA LEU A 237 4.18 -13.36 5.97
C LEU A 237 5.63 -13.43 5.49
N ASP A 238 5.99 -12.69 4.42
CA ASP A 238 7.38 -12.60 3.93
C ASP A 238 8.32 -12.03 5.00
N ALA A 239 7.92 -10.95 5.68
CA ALA A 239 8.71 -10.37 6.77
C ALA A 239 8.90 -11.33 7.94
N SER A 240 7.86 -12.12 8.26
CA SER A 240 7.90 -13.15 9.32
C SER A 240 8.78 -14.33 8.93
N GLN A 241 8.65 -14.86 7.72
CA GLN A 241 9.46 -15.97 7.22
C GLN A 241 10.95 -15.62 7.21
N LYS A 242 11.28 -14.36 6.92
CA LYS A 242 12.66 -13.86 6.92
C LYS A 242 13.13 -13.34 8.28
N GLY A 243 12.38 -13.58 9.36
CA GLY A 243 12.80 -13.29 10.74
C GLY A 243 12.97 -11.80 11.06
N ARG A 244 12.37 -10.88 10.29
CA ARG A 244 12.56 -9.42 10.42
C ARG A 244 11.62 -8.73 11.40
N THR A 245 10.72 -9.48 12.06
CA THR A 245 9.83 -8.95 13.09
C THR A 245 10.53 -8.92 14.46
N GLN A 246 11.37 -7.92 14.69
CA GLN A 246 12.03 -7.65 15.98
C GLN A 246 10.98 -7.54 17.11
N GLY A 247 11.09 -8.40 18.14
CA GLY A 247 10.24 -8.34 19.34
C GLY A 247 8.78 -8.73 19.15
N LYS A 248 8.40 -9.22 17.96
CA LYS A 248 7.11 -9.86 17.69
C LYS A 248 7.38 -11.16 16.96
N SER A 249 7.63 -12.24 17.71
CA SER A 249 7.69 -13.63 17.22
C SER A 249 6.50 -13.96 16.31
N HIS A 250 6.61 -13.81 14.98
CA HIS A 250 5.45 -13.97 14.08
C HIS A 250 4.34 -12.92 14.36
N PRO A 251 3.40 -12.61 13.45
CA PRO A 251 2.13 -11.97 13.81
C PRO A 251 1.32 -12.72 14.91
N LEU A 252 1.86 -13.84 15.41
CA LEU A 252 1.34 -14.71 16.45
C LEU A 252 2.17 -14.65 17.76
N SER A 253 3.02 -13.65 17.99
CA SER A 253 3.91 -13.63 19.18
C SER A 253 3.22 -13.37 20.50
N ASN A 254 2.03 -12.77 20.44
CA ASN A 254 1.08 -12.69 21.54
C ASN A 254 -0.12 -13.61 21.29
N ALA A 255 -0.04 -14.50 20.29
CA ALA A 255 -1.12 -15.43 20.04
C ALA A 255 -1.08 -16.52 21.09
N LYS A 256 -2.25 -16.82 21.64
CA LYS A 256 -2.47 -17.93 22.57
C LYS A 256 -2.11 -19.30 21.98
N LEU A 257 -1.80 -19.36 20.67
CA LEU A 257 -1.63 -20.55 19.86
C LEU A 257 -0.35 -20.49 19.03
N ASP A 258 0.31 -21.64 18.91
CA ASP A 258 1.45 -21.93 18.04
C ASP A 258 1.15 -23.21 17.21
N TRP A 259 2.06 -23.62 16.33
CA TRP A 259 1.87 -24.79 15.47
C TRP A 259 1.76 -26.12 16.21
N GLU A 260 2.29 -26.23 17.42
CA GLU A 260 2.19 -27.42 18.25
C GLU A 260 0.78 -27.52 18.84
N LYS A 261 0.30 -26.43 19.46
CA LYS A 261 -1.07 -26.31 19.98
C LYS A 261 -2.12 -26.45 18.89
N VAL A 262 -1.86 -25.94 17.68
CA VAL A 262 -2.77 -26.08 16.54
C VAL A 262 -2.92 -27.54 16.11
N ARG A 263 -1.82 -28.31 16.11
CA ARG A 263 -1.88 -29.76 15.84
C ARG A 263 -2.64 -30.50 16.94
N GLU A 264 -2.41 -30.15 18.21
CA GLU A 264 -3.13 -30.72 19.35
C GLU A 264 -4.64 -30.41 19.27
N ILE A 265 -5.01 -29.16 18.98
CA ILE A 265 -6.40 -28.74 18.76
C ILE A 265 -7.04 -29.59 17.65
N ARG A 266 -6.35 -29.82 16.53
CA ARG A 266 -6.88 -30.65 15.44
C ARG A 266 -7.09 -32.10 15.87
N GLN A 267 -6.16 -32.66 16.64
CA GLN A 267 -6.30 -34.02 17.19
C GLN A 267 -7.49 -34.13 18.14
N LYS A 268 -7.66 -33.18 19.06
CA LYS A 268 -8.82 -33.13 19.98
C LYS A 268 -10.15 -33.03 19.25
N LEU A 269 -10.23 -32.19 18.22
CA LEU A 269 -11.43 -32.08 17.39
C LEU A 269 -11.70 -33.35 16.57
N ALA A 270 -10.66 -34.02 16.06
CA ALA A 270 -10.79 -35.29 15.34
C ALA A 270 -11.24 -36.43 16.27
N ALA A 271 -10.86 -36.38 17.55
CA ALA A 271 -11.33 -37.28 18.60
C ALA A 271 -12.79 -37.02 19.03
N GLY A 272 -13.45 -35.99 18.47
CA GLY A 272 -14.86 -35.68 18.72
C GLY A 272 -15.11 -34.66 19.83
N GLU A 273 -14.07 -34.02 20.36
CA GLU A 273 -14.25 -32.95 21.36
C GLU A 273 -15.01 -31.76 20.78
N ARG A 274 -15.84 -31.12 21.61
CA ARG A 274 -16.68 -30.00 21.16
C ARG A 274 -15.82 -28.74 21.01
N MET A 275 -15.99 -28.04 19.89
CA MET A 275 -15.24 -26.80 19.59
C MET A 275 -15.31 -25.75 20.71
N LYS A 276 -16.43 -25.68 21.44
CA LYS A 276 -16.59 -24.74 22.57
C LYS A 276 -15.65 -25.07 23.72
N ASP A 277 -15.55 -26.35 24.07
CA ASP A 277 -14.77 -26.84 25.21
C ASP A 277 -13.27 -26.74 24.89
N VAL A 278 -12.89 -27.05 23.64
CA VAL A 278 -11.53 -26.82 23.12
C VAL A 278 -11.20 -25.31 23.08
N ALA A 279 -12.15 -24.43 22.74
CA ALA A 279 -11.89 -23.00 22.73
C ALA A 279 -11.57 -22.47 24.14
N GLU A 280 -12.34 -22.91 25.13
CA GLU A 280 -12.17 -22.54 26.54
C GLU A 280 -10.83 -23.03 27.10
N ALA A 281 -10.45 -24.28 26.83
CA ALA A 281 -9.20 -24.87 27.29
C ALA A 281 -7.95 -24.12 26.79
N TYR A 282 -8.00 -23.57 25.57
CA TYR A 282 -6.89 -22.80 24.97
C TYR A 282 -7.08 -21.27 25.12
N GLY A 283 -8.14 -20.84 25.81
CA GLY A 283 -8.45 -19.43 26.02
C GLY A 283 -8.73 -18.65 24.73
N VAL A 284 -9.18 -19.31 23.66
CA VAL A 284 -9.50 -18.69 22.37
C VAL A 284 -11.00 -18.66 22.13
N THR A 285 -11.44 -18.02 21.05
CA THR A 285 -12.86 -18.01 20.69
C THR A 285 -13.24 -19.28 19.90
N PRO A 286 -14.50 -19.74 19.97
CA PRO A 286 -14.97 -20.86 19.12
C PRO A 286 -14.77 -20.60 17.63
N SER A 287 -14.82 -19.34 17.19
CA SER A 287 -14.51 -18.94 15.81
C SER A 287 -13.04 -19.20 15.44
N THR A 288 -12.11 -19.00 16.38
CA THR A 288 -10.69 -19.35 16.19
C THR A 288 -10.54 -20.85 15.97
N ILE A 289 -11.15 -21.68 16.82
CA ILE A 289 -11.16 -23.15 16.68
C ILE A 289 -11.79 -23.58 15.35
N HIS A 290 -12.87 -22.93 14.92
CA HIS A 290 -13.50 -23.16 13.62
C HIS A 290 -12.53 -22.93 12.46
N THR A 291 -11.82 -21.79 12.43
CA THR A 291 -10.84 -21.52 11.36
C THR A 291 -9.64 -22.47 11.38
N ILE A 292 -9.24 -22.97 12.55
CA ILE A 292 -8.18 -23.98 12.72
C ILE A 292 -8.61 -25.35 12.18
N LYS A 293 -9.83 -25.77 12.54
CA LYS A 293 -10.46 -27.02 12.10
C LYS A 293 -10.49 -27.12 10.57
N TYR A 294 -10.79 -26.01 9.91
CA TYR A 294 -10.95 -25.93 8.45
C TYR A 294 -9.74 -25.34 7.72
N HIS A 295 -8.57 -25.25 8.37
CA HIS A 295 -7.30 -24.82 7.76
C HIS A 295 -7.35 -23.41 7.10
N LEU A 296 -8.25 -22.53 7.56
CA LEU A 296 -8.43 -21.19 6.99
C LEU A 296 -7.32 -20.20 7.37
N THR A 297 -6.69 -20.40 8.52
CA THR A 297 -5.67 -19.50 9.09
C THR A 297 -4.31 -20.17 9.26
N TRP A 298 -4.28 -21.43 9.74
CA TRP A 298 -3.07 -22.22 9.98
C TRP A 298 -2.89 -23.27 8.90
N LYS A 299 -2.23 -22.90 7.81
CA LYS A 299 -2.15 -23.69 6.58
C LYS A 299 -0.71 -24.19 6.34
N GLU A 300 -0.55 -25.47 6.02
CA GLU A 300 0.76 -25.99 5.61
C GLU A 300 1.06 -25.62 4.15
N GLU A 301 2.33 -25.55 3.79
CA GLU A 301 2.75 -25.18 2.44
C GLU A 301 2.25 -26.23 1.42
N GLY A 302 1.55 -25.77 0.38
CA GLY A 302 0.93 -26.64 -0.62
C GLY A 302 -0.46 -27.20 -0.28
N GLU A 303 -0.99 -26.95 0.92
CA GLU A 303 -2.33 -27.43 1.30
C GLU A 303 -3.43 -26.71 0.48
N GLU A 304 -4.54 -27.34 0.11
CA GLU A 304 -5.67 -26.64 -0.53
C GLU A 304 -6.79 -26.41 0.49
N VAL A 305 -7.28 -25.16 0.60
CA VAL A 305 -8.23 -24.79 1.64
C VAL A 305 -9.63 -24.54 1.06
N PRO A 306 -10.70 -25.15 1.61
CA PRO A 306 -12.05 -24.94 1.11
C PRO A 306 -12.55 -23.51 1.32
N ILE A 307 -12.93 -22.82 0.24
CA ILE A 307 -13.61 -21.51 0.32
C ILE A 307 -15.11 -21.72 0.56
N PRO A 308 -15.71 -21.22 1.66
CA PRO A 308 -17.16 -21.23 1.83
C PRO A 308 -17.87 -20.21 0.92
N ARG A 309 -19.13 -20.47 0.56
CA ARG A 309 -19.98 -19.47 -0.11
C ARG A 309 -20.16 -18.25 0.80
N ARG A 310 -20.38 -17.06 0.21
CA ARG A 310 -20.85 -15.87 0.95
C ARG A 310 -22.03 -16.26 1.84
N GLY A 311 -21.83 -16.19 3.16
CA GLY A 311 -22.87 -16.37 4.18
C GLY A 311 -23.19 -17.81 4.63
N GLY A 312 -22.44 -18.84 4.21
CA GLY A 312 -22.71 -20.24 4.63
C GLY A 312 -21.68 -20.82 5.60
N TYR A 313 -22.11 -21.69 6.53
CA TYR A 313 -21.24 -22.49 7.42
C TYR A 313 -20.34 -23.46 6.62
N ILE A 314 -19.11 -23.67 7.11
CA ILE A 314 -18.01 -24.44 6.48
C ILE A 314 -18.14 -25.97 6.70
N ASP A 315 -19.25 -26.46 7.24
CA ASP A 315 -19.42 -27.88 7.55
C ASP A 315 -19.73 -28.68 6.27
N ARG A 316 -18.69 -28.92 5.46
CA ARG A 316 -18.76 -29.76 4.27
C ARG A 316 -18.55 -31.21 4.71
N LYS A 317 -19.50 -32.08 4.35
CA LYS A 317 -19.45 -33.52 4.66
C LYS A 317 -18.39 -34.29 3.86
N LEU A 318 -17.75 -33.67 2.85
CA LEU A 318 -16.78 -34.31 1.96
C LEU A 318 -15.57 -33.41 1.68
N THR A 319 -14.40 -34.01 1.45
CA THR A 319 -13.18 -33.34 0.97
C THR A 319 -13.24 -33.06 -0.53
N PHE A 320 -12.33 -32.24 -1.08
CA PHE A 320 -12.24 -32.01 -2.53
C PHE A 320 -11.84 -33.26 -3.31
N ALA A 321 -10.91 -34.06 -2.77
CA ALA A 321 -10.54 -35.35 -3.37
C ALA A 321 -11.73 -36.31 -3.43
N GLN A 322 -12.54 -36.38 -2.36
CA GLN A 322 -13.78 -37.16 -2.35
C GLN A 322 -14.83 -36.58 -3.31
N ALA A 323 -14.93 -35.26 -3.45
CA ALA A 323 -15.84 -34.64 -4.41
C ALA A 323 -15.42 -34.91 -5.87
N GLN A 324 -14.11 -35.03 -6.14
CA GLN A 324 -13.59 -35.43 -7.44
C GLN A 324 -13.87 -36.91 -7.72
N ASP A 325 -13.63 -37.80 -6.74
CA ASP A 325 -14.01 -39.22 -6.82
C ASP A 325 -15.51 -39.38 -7.12
N VAL A 326 -16.36 -38.63 -6.43
CA VAL A 326 -17.81 -38.58 -6.70
C VAL A 326 -18.10 -38.20 -8.17
N ARG A 327 -17.40 -37.23 -8.76
CA ARG A 327 -17.60 -36.84 -10.17
C ARG A 327 -17.16 -37.93 -11.13
N GLU A 328 -16.02 -38.58 -10.87
CA GLU A 328 -15.48 -39.67 -11.68
C GLU A 328 -16.42 -40.88 -11.66
N ARG A 329 -16.95 -41.24 -10.48
CA ARG A 329 -17.92 -42.32 -10.30
C ARG A 329 -19.27 -42.04 -10.98
N ILE A 330 -19.76 -40.80 -10.90
CA ILE A 330 -20.96 -40.39 -11.66
C ILE A 330 -20.71 -40.47 -13.17
N LYS A 331 -19.53 -40.04 -13.63
CA LYS A 331 -19.14 -40.12 -15.05
C LYS A 331 -19.00 -41.57 -15.53
N ALA A 332 -18.57 -42.48 -14.66
CA ALA A 332 -18.53 -43.91 -14.89
C ALA A 332 -19.93 -44.59 -14.86
N GLY A 333 -21.00 -43.82 -14.64
CA GLY A 333 -22.39 -44.30 -14.68
C GLY A 333 -22.91 -44.87 -13.37
N GLU A 334 -22.19 -44.69 -12.26
CA GLU A 334 -22.63 -45.18 -10.96
C GLU A 334 -23.80 -44.36 -10.39
N SER A 335 -24.71 -45.03 -9.67
CA SER A 335 -25.93 -44.38 -9.20
C SER A 335 -25.64 -43.39 -8.07
N ILE A 336 -26.27 -42.21 -8.17
CA ILE A 336 -26.15 -41.14 -7.17
C ILE A 336 -26.57 -41.62 -5.77
N ALA A 337 -27.57 -42.48 -5.68
CA ALA A 337 -28.04 -43.04 -4.41
C ALA A 337 -27.00 -43.95 -3.75
N LYS A 338 -26.28 -44.76 -4.55
CA LYS A 338 -25.21 -45.62 -4.05
C LYS A 338 -24.03 -44.81 -3.53
N ILE A 339 -23.60 -43.80 -4.30
CA ILE A 339 -22.51 -42.90 -3.92
C ILE A 339 -22.87 -42.13 -2.63
N ALA A 340 -24.11 -41.63 -2.52
CA ALA A 340 -24.57 -40.91 -1.33
C ALA A 340 -24.54 -41.79 -0.07
N LEU A 341 -24.98 -43.05 -0.19
CA LEU A 341 -24.97 -44.02 0.91
C LEU A 341 -23.55 -44.32 1.39
N GLU A 342 -22.62 -44.54 0.47
CA GLU A 342 -21.22 -44.90 0.78
C GLU A 342 -20.47 -43.76 1.48
N PHE A 343 -20.75 -42.53 1.08
CA PHE A 343 -20.19 -41.33 1.70
C PHE A 343 -20.97 -40.85 2.94
N ALA A 344 -22.02 -41.55 3.36
CA ALA A 344 -22.91 -41.16 4.46
C ALA A 344 -23.44 -39.71 4.35
N VAL A 345 -23.75 -39.28 3.11
CA VAL A 345 -24.30 -37.95 2.82
C VAL A 345 -25.69 -38.06 2.19
N SER A 346 -26.44 -36.95 2.18
CA SER A 346 -27.71 -36.93 1.45
C SER A 346 -27.46 -36.91 -0.06
N THR A 347 -28.40 -37.45 -0.83
CA THR A 347 -28.36 -37.41 -2.31
C THR A 347 -28.25 -35.99 -2.86
N SER A 348 -28.80 -34.99 -2.14
CA SER A 348 -28.66 -33.57 -2.47
C SER A 348 -27.20 -33.10 -2.52
N VAL A 349 -26.34 -33.61 -1.63
CA VAL A 349 -24.90 -33.25 -1.61
C VAL A 349 -24.22 -33.74 -2.89
N ILE A 350 -24.56 -34.95 -3.33
CA ILE A 350 -24.01 -35.53 -4.56
C ILE A 350 -24.53 -34.80 -5.81
N TYR A 351 -25.81 -34.40 -5.81
CA TYR A 351 -26.38 -33.56 -6.88
C TYR A 351 -25.69 -32.19 -6.98
N ASP A 352 -25.36 -31.55 -5.86
CA ASP A 352 -24.65 -30.27 -5.86
C ASP A 352 -23.22 -30.38 -6.39
N ILE A 353 -22.53 -31.50 -6.09
CA ILE A 353 -21.20 -31.82 -6.63
C ILE A 353 -21.27 -32.04 -8.14
N LYS A 354 -22.27 -32.82 -8.61
CA LYS A 354 -22.53 -33.09 -10.04
C LYS A 354 -22.77 -31.81 -10.83
N ASN A 355 -23.57 -30.89 -10.28
CA ASN A 355 -23.98 -29.66 -10.96
C ASN A 355 -22.99 -28.50 -10.78
N ASN A 356 -21.78 -28.74 -10.25
CA ASN A 356 -20.78 -27.70 -9.96
C ASN A 356 -21.33 -26.55 -9.09
N VAL A 357 -22.34 -26.83 -8.27
CA VAL A 357 -22.93 -25.87 -7.32
C VAL A 357 -22.00 -25.71 -6.13
N THR A 358 -21.32 -26.79 -5.73
CA THR A 358 -20.27 -26.87 -4.70
C THR A 358 -18.96 -27.41 -5.30
N TYR A 359 -17.83 -27.29 -4.58
CA TYR A 359 -16.49 -27.76 -5.01
C TYR A 359 -16.09 -27.30 -6.44
N LYS A 360 -16.26 -26.01 -6.75
CA LYS A 360 -15.89 -25.42 -8.05
C LYS A 360 -14.37 -25.33 -8.21
N GLY A 361 -13.88 -25.56 -9.43
CA GLY A 361 -12.46 -25.39 -9.78
C GLY A 361 -11.64 -26.68 -9.85
N VAL A 362 -12.30 -27.84 -9.79
CA VAL A 362 -11.72 -29.15 -10.13
C VAL A 362 -12.44 -29.70 -11.35
#